data_AF-A0AAP4C793-F1
#
_entry.id   AF-A0AAP4C793-F1
#
_cell.length_a   1.000
_cell.length_b   1.000
_cell.length_c   1.000
_cell.angle_alpha   90.00
_cell.angle_beta   90.00
_cell.angle_gamma   90.00
#
_symmetry.space_group_name_H-M   'P 1'
#
loop_
_entity.id
_entity.type
_entity.pdbx_description
1 polymer ?
#
loop_
_entity_poly.entity_id
_entity_poly.type
_entity_poly.pdbx_seq_one_letter_code
_entity_poly.pdbx_strand_id
1 'polypeptide(L)'
;MTDYTPEQQASLARLNAAQDDLMKARAAHENALEGLEAIKAFNATMKPLMDYYDNGWLADVNTTSSIYERPEAAGEDEIWNMHGGQYELMRELLAISSQFFVHVPGEDDETEN
;
A
#
# COMPACT_ATOMS: atom_id res chain seq x y z
N MET A 1 -33.46 29.23 -22.77
CA MET A 1 -33.80 28.13 -21.85
C MET A 1 -33.66 26.86 -22.67
N THR A 2 -32.66 26.02 -22.39
CA THR A 2 -32.54 24.75 -23.11
C THR A 2 -33.62 23.81 -22.58
N ASP A 3 -34.62 23.53 -23.43
CA ASP A 3 -35.70 22.59 -23.14
C ASP A 3 -35.16 21.16 -23.21
N TYR A 4 -34.46 20.74 -22.15
CA TYR A 4 -34.10 19.35 -21.95
C TYR A 4 -35.31 18.58 -21.44
N THR A 5 -35.56 17.41 -22.01
CA THR A 5 -36.51 16.44 -21.47
C THR A 5 -36.08 16.01 -20.05
N PRO A 6 -37.01 15.55 -19.20
CA PRO A 6 -36.67 15.03 -17.87
C PRO A 6 -35.59 13.93 -17.90
N GLU A 7 -35.62 13.06 -18.91
CA GLU A 7 -34.64 11.99 -19.06
C GLU A 7 -33.24 12.53 -19.43
N GLN A 8 -33.17 13.58 -20.25
CA GLN A 8 -31.90 14.25 -20.55
C GLN A 8 -31.29 14.90 -19.30
N GLN A 9 -32.12 15.52 -18.46
CA GLN A 9 -31.65 16.10 -17.19
C GLN A 9 -31.18 15.02 -16.21
N ALA A 10 -31.93 13.92 -16.08
CA ALA A 10 -31.54 12.79 -15.23
C ALA A 10 -30.24 12.14 -15.71
N SER A 11 -30.09 11.96 -17.02
CA SER A 11 -28.86 11.44 -17.62
C SER A 11 -27.65 12.36 -17.36
N LEU A 12 -27.83 13.68 -17.53
CA LEU A 12 -26.78 14.66 -17.23
C LEU A 12 -26.38 14.63 -15.76
N ALA A 13 -27.33 14.49 -14.83
CA ALA A 13 -27.02 14.37 -13.41
C ALA A 13 -26.18 13.12 -13.09
N ARG A 14 -26.50 11.97 -13.70
CA ARG A 14 -25.71 10.73 -13.55
C ARG A 14 -24.29 10.90 -14.11
N LEU A 15 -24.14 11.54 -15.28
CA LEU A 15 -22.84 11.81 -15.88
C LEU A 15 -21.98 12.75 -15.03
N ASN A 16 -22.59 13.78 -14.44
CA ASN A 16 -21.88 14.69 -13.54
C ASN A 16 -21.40 13.97 -12.27
N ALA A 17 -22.22 13.11 -11.67
CA ALA A 17 -21.80 12.28 -10.54
C ALA A 17 -20.64 11.34 -10.92
N ALA A 18 -20.72 10.69 -12.08
CA ALA A 18 -19.65 9.84 -12.59
C ALA A 18 -18.36 10.63 -12.87
N GLN A 19 -18.47 11.87 -13.36
CA GLN A 19 -17.33 12.76 -13.56
C GLN A 19 -16.65 13.12 -12.23
N ASP A 20 -17.42 13.41 -11.19
CA ASP A 20 -16.87 13.68 -9.86
C ASP A 20 -16.13 12.46 -9.31
N ASP A 21 -16.69 11.27 -9.46
CA ASP A 21 -16.05 10.03 -9.02
C ASP A 21 -14.79 9.69 -9.85
N LEU A 22 -14.81 9.94 -11.16
CA LEU A 22 -13.63 9.81 -12.02
C LEU A 22 -12.50 10.73 -11.57
N MET A 23 -12.79 11.97 -11.19
CA MET A 23 -11.79 12.90 -10.71
C MET A 23 -11.20 12.44 -9.37
N LYS A 24 -12.02 11.93 -8.45
CA LYS A 24 -11.53 11.33 -7.19
C LYS A 24 -10.65 10.12 -7.45
N ALA A 25 -11.07 9.23 -8.36
CA ALA A 25 -10.31 8.03 -8.71
C ALA A 25 -8.94 8.36 -9.31
N ARG A 26 -8.84 9.40 -10.14
CA ARG A 26 -7.56 9.87 -10.70
C ARG A 26 -6.60 10.35 -9.61
N ALA A 27 -7.08 11.19 -8.69
CA ALA A 27 -6.27 11.65 -7.57
C ALA A 27 -5.83 10.49 -6.65
N ALA A 28 -6.73 9.55 -6.37
CA ALA A 28 -6.40 8.36 -5.59
C ALA A 28 -5.35 7.47 -6.27
N HIS A 29 -5.42 7.34 -7.60
CA HIS A 29 -4.45 6.57 -8.38
C HIS A 29 -3.05 7.18 -8.33
N GLU A 30 -2.91 8.50 -8.43
CA GLU A 30 -1.61 9.19 -8.29
C GLU A 30 -1.01 8.92 -6.90
N ASN A 31 -1.79 9.08 -5.82
CA ASN A 31 -1.34 8.77 -4.46
C ASN A 31 -0.97 7.29 -4.29
N ALA A 32 -1.70 6.37 -4.94
CA ALA A 32 -1.40 4.95 -4.89
C ALA A 32 -0.05 4.62 -5.57
N LEU A 33 0.29 5.30 -6.68
CA LEU A 33 1.58 5.15 -7.34
C LEU A 33 2.73 5.66 -6.47
N GLU A 34 2.56 6.82 -5.83
CA GLU A 34 3.56 7.35 -4.88
C GLU A 34 3.74 6.40 -3.68
N GLY A 35 2.63 5.89 -3.13
CA GLY A 35 2.65 4.88 -2.07
C GLY A 35 3.38 3.60 -2.48
N LEU A 36 3.17 3.13 -3.72
CA LEU A 36 3.87 1.95 -4.25
C LEU A 36 5.39 2.15 -4.29
N GLU A 37 5.87 3.31 -4.74
CA GLU A 37 7.29 3.62 -4.73
C GLU A 37 7.86 3.72 -3.31
N ALA A 38 7.10 4.30 -2.37
CA ALA A 38 7.49 4.33 -0.96
C ALA A 38 7.59 2.92 -0.36
N ILE A 39 6.64 2.03 -0.67
CA ILE A 39 6.65 0.62 -0.23
C ILE A 39 7.87 -0.12 -0.80
N LYS A 40 8.19 0.09 -2.09
CA LYS A 40 9.40 -0.49 -2.71
C LYS A 40 10.67 -0.02 -2.03
N ALA A 41 10.78 1.28 -1.75
CA ALA A 41 11.93 1.85 -1.04
C ALA A 41 12.08 1.26 0.37
N PHE A 42 10.98 1.18 1.12
CA PHE A 42 10.96 0.58 2.46
C PHE A 42 11.42 -0.88 2.44
N ASN A 43 10.89 -1.69 1.51
CA ASN A 43 11.30 -3.09 1.35
C ASN A 43 12.79 -3.21 0.99
N ALA A 44 13.30 -2.32 0.14
CA ALA A 44 14.71 -2.32 -0.25
C ALA A 44 15.63 -1.97 0.93
N THR A 45 15.21 -1.06 1.82
CA THR A 45 15.99 -0.68 3.02
C THR A 45 15.95 -1.75 4.11
N MET A 46 14.84 -2.48 4.25
CA MET A 46 14.71 -3.53 5.25
C MET A 46 15.62 -4.72 5.00
N LYS A 47 15.91 -5.05 3.74
CA LYS A 47 16.75 -6.21 3.40
C LYS A 47 18.15 -6.16 4.03
N PRO A 48 18.99 -5.15 3.77
CA PRO A 48 20.31 -5.07 4.41
C PRO A 48 20.23 -4.89 5.93
N LEU A 49 19.14 -4.30 6.44
CA LEU A 49 18.94 -4.12 7.88
C LEU A 49 18.68 -5.46 8.59
N MET A 50 17.85 -6.33 8.00
CA MET A 50 17.63 -7.69 8.51
C MET A 50 18.87 -8.56 8.33
N ASP A 51 19.58 -8.43 7.20
CA ASP A 51 20.86 -9.13 7.02
C ASP A 51 21.86 -8.73 8.13
N TYR A 52 21.90 -7.46 8.53
CA TYR A 52 22.72 -7.01 9.67
C TYR A 52 22.23 -7.56 11.01
N TYR A 53 20.92 -7.51 11.25
CA TYR A 53 20.29 -8.02 12.47
C TYR A 53 20.64 -9.50 12.70
N ASP A 54 20.52 -10.32 11.66
CA ASP A 54 20.73 -11.76 11.75
C ASP A 54 22.21 -12.15 11.91
N ASN A 55 23.15 -11.34 11.41
CA ASN A 55 24.56 -11.76 11.26
C ASN A 55 25.57 -10.97 12.10
N GLY A 56 25.27 -9.74 12.52
CA GLY A 56 26.25 -8.85 13.15
C GLY A 56 25.76 -8.09 14.38
N TRP A 57 24.46 -7.82 14.45
CA TRP A 57 23.88 -6.94 15.47
C TRP A 57 24.22 -7.33 16.91
N LEU A 58 24.03 -8.60 17.29
CA LEU A 58 24.28 -9.03 18.68
C LEU A 58 25.75 -8.86 19.09
N ALA A 59 26.69 -9.08 18.17
CA ALA A 59 28.11 -8.93 18.44
C ALA A 59 28.48 -7.46 18.67
N ASP A 60 27.95 -6.56 17.84
CA ASP A 60 28.18 -5.12 17.96
C ASP A 60 27.53 -4.54 19.22
N VAL A 61 26.30 -4.94 19.52
CA VAL A 61 25.58 -4.53 20.74
C VAL A 61 26.35 -4.94 22.00
N ASN A 62 26.87 -6.17 22.04
CA ASN A 62 27.67 -6.65 23.17
C ASN A 62 29.00 -5.90 23.28
N THR A 63 29.69 -5.69 22.15
CA THR A 63 30.98 -4.99 22.10
C THR A 63 30.86 -3.54 22.56
N THR A 64 29.72 -2.90 22.26
CA THR A 64 29.45 -1.50 22.59
C THR A 64 28.62 -1.31 23.86
N SER A 65 28.37 -2.37 24.64
CA SER A 65 27.50 -2.37 25.83
C SER A 65 27.89 -1.35 26.92
N SER A 66 29.14 -0.91 26.95
CA SER A 66 29.65 0.10 27.89
C SER A 66 29.50 1.54 27.41
N ILE A 67 29.08 1.77 26.16
CA ILE A 67 28.86 3.10 25.58
C ILE A 67 27.46 3.56 25.96
N TYR A 68 27.36 4.73 26.61
CA TYR A 68 26.09 5.29 27.07
C TYR A 68 25.19 5.75 25.90
N GLU A 69 25.76 6.46 24.93
CA GLU A 69 25.04 6.92 23.74
C GLU A 69 25.20 5.91 22.61
N ARG A 70 24.17 5.09 22.39
CA ARG A 70 24.13 4.11 21.29
C ARG A 70 23.06 4.52 20.28
N PRO A 71 23.25 4.17 18.98
CA PRO A 71 22.23 4.40 17.97
C PRO A 71 20.95 3.61 18.32
N GLU A 72 19.81 4.09 17.82
CA GLU A 72 18.50 3.41 17.96
C GLU A 72 18.56 1.96 17.47
N ALA A 73 19.30 1.70 16.40
CA ALA A 73 19.54 0.34 15.88
C ALA A 73 20.19 -0.62 16.91
N ALA A 74 20.79 -0.15 18.00
CA ALA A 74 21.31 -0.99 19.09
C ALA A 74 20.23 -1.38 20.12
N GLY A 75 19.02 -0.83 20.02
CA GLY A 75 17.86 -1.25 20.82
C GLY A 75 17.42 -2.67 20.44
N GLU A 76 17.00 -3.44 21.44
CA GLU A 76 16.62 -4.86 21.27
C GLU A 76 15.48 -5.04 20.26
N ASP A 77 14.53 -4.10 20.25
CA ASP A 77 13.28 -4.25 19.51
C ASP A 77 13.21 -3.41 18.23
N GLU A 78 14.09 -2.43 18.00
CA GLU A 78 13.84 -1.41 16.98
C GLU A 78 13.82 -1.98 15.54
N ILE A 79 14.83 -2.79 15.20
CA ILE A 79 14.90 -3.45 13.89
C ILE A 79 13.78 -4.49 13.76
N TRP A 80 13.50 -5.22 14.84
CA TRP A 80 12.49 -6.28 14.87
C TRP A 80 11.07 -5.73 14.70
N ASN A 81 10.76 -4.60 15.36
CA ASN A 81 9.48 -3.90 15.24
C ASN A 81 9.25 -3.42 13.82
N MET A 82 10.27 -2.87 13.17
CA MET A 82 10.18 -2.46 11.76
C MET A 82 9.94 -3.66 10.83
N HIS A 83 10.54 -4.81 11.11
CA HIS A 83 10.27 -6.04 10.36
C HIS A 83 8.84 -6.55 10.57
N GLY A 84 8.30 -6.46 11.79
CA GLY A 84 6.89 -6.73 12.07
C GLY A 84 5.96 -5.84 11.24
N GLY A 85 6.22 -4.53 11.23
CA GLY A 85 5.48 -3.56 10.41
C GLY A 85 5.57 -3.86 8.91
N GLN A 86 6.74 -4.30 8.42
CA GLN A 86 6.90 -4.75 7.04
C GLN A 86 5.98 -5.93 6.72
N TYR A 87 5.93 -6.93 7.59
CA TYR A 87 5.07 -8.09 7.41
C TYR A 87 3.58 -7.73 7.39
N GLU A 88 3.14 -6.90 8.35
CA GLU A 88 1.75 -6.45 8.43
C GLU A 88 1.31 -5.69 7.18
N LEU A 89 2.16 -4.79 6.69
CA LEU A 89 1.92 -4.03 5.46
C LEU A 89 1.82 -4.96 4.24
N MET A 90 2.74 -5.92 4.08
CA MET A 90 2.68 -6.86 2.96
C MET A 90 1.44 -7.75 3.02
N ARG A 91 1.01 -8.17 4.21
CA ARG A 91 -0.22 -8.94 4.42
C ARG A 91 -1.45 -8.16 3.96
N GLU A 92 -1.55 -6.88 4.31
CA GLU A 92 -2.66 -6.03 3.88
C GLU A 92 -2.67 -5.80 2.36
N LEU A 93 -1.51 -5.55 1.76
CA LEU A 93 -1.38 -5.43 0.30
C LEU A 93 -1.82 -6.71 -0.42
N LEU A 94 -1.46 -7.88 0.11
CA LEU A 94 -1.90 -9.17 -0.44
C LEU A 94 -3.42 -9.34 -0.34
N ALA A 95 -4.01 -8.98 0.80
CA ALA A 95 -5.45 -9.07 1.02
C ALA A 95 -6.25 -8.11 0.10
N ILE A 96 -5.76 -6.89 -0.11
CA ILE A 96 -6.38 -5.95 -1.05
C ILE A 96 -6.23 -6.45 -2.48
N SER A 97 -5.03 -6.88 -2.87
CA SER A 97 -4.75 -7.35 -4.22
C SER A 97 -5.60 -8.57 -4.59
N SER A 98 -5.77 -9.52 -3.66
CA SER A 98 -6.56 -10.73 -3.92
C SER A 98 -8.02 -10.40 -4.25
N GLN A 99 -8.62 -9.38 -3.64
CA GLN A 99 -9.99 -8.95 -3.95
C GLN A 99 -10.16 -8.54 -5.43
N PHE A 100 -9.13 -7.93 -6.02
CA PHE A 100 -9.17 -7.52 -7.43
C PHE A 100 -9.03 -8.70 -8.40
N PHE A 101 -8.38 -9.79 -8.00
CA PHE A 101 -8.15 -10.96 -8.87
C PHE A 101 -9.19 -12.07 -8.69
N VAL A 102 -10.21 -11.88 -7.85
CA VAL A 102 -11.32 -12.83 -7.68
C VAL A 102 -12.37 -12.69 -8.79
N HIS A 103 -12.48 -11.54 -9.44
CA HIS A 103 -13.33 -11.34 -10.63
C HIS A 103 -12.45 -11.18 -11.86
N VAL A 104 -12.48 -12.17 -12.75
CA VAL A 104 -11.84 -12.09 -14.07
C VAL A 104 -12.74 -11.27 -14.98
N PRO A 105 -12.28 -10.13 -15.53
CA PRO A 105 -13.06 -9.39 -16.52
C PRO A 105 -13.34 -10.28 -17.74
N GLY A 106 -14.59 -10.71 -17.91
CA GLY A 106 -15.04 -11.55 -19.03
C GLY A 106 -15.50 -12.97 -18.67
N GLU A 107 -15.51 -13.37 -17.39
CA GLU A 107 -16.02 -14.71 -16.98
C GLU A 107 -17.48 -14.71 -16.45
N ASP A 108 -18.13 -13.55 -16.35
CA ASP A 108 -19.53 -13.45 -15.87
C ASP A 108 -20.61 -13.55 -16.98
N ASP A 109 -20.23 -13.72 -18.26
CA ASP A 109 -21.14 -13.69 -19.41
C ASP A 109 -21.54 -15.07 -20.01
N GLU A 110 -21.29 -16.19 -19.33
CA GLU A 110 -21.63 -17.54 -19.85
C GLU A 110 -22.66 -18.34 -19.03
N THR A 111 -23.42 -17.72 -18.12
CA THR A 111 -24.59 -18.40 -17.52
C THR A 111 -25.84 -17.51 -17.46
N GLU A 112 -26.32 -17.07 -18.63
CA GLU A 112 -27.76 -16.89 -18.85
C GLU A 112 -28.27 -18.05 -19.71
N ASN A 113 -28.80 -19.09 -19.06
CA ASN A 113 -29.70 -20.09 -19.67
C ASN A 113 -31.08 -19.95 -19.01
#